data_AF-A0ABD5QBR2-F1
#
_entry.id   AF-A0ABD5QBR2-F1
#
_cell.length_a   1.000
_cell.length_b   1.000
_cell.length_c   1.000
_cell.angle_alpha   90.00
_cell.angle_beta   90.00
_cell.angle_gamma   90.00
#
_symmetry.space_group_name_H-M   'P 1'
#
loop_
_entity.id
_entity.type
_entity.pdbx_description
1 polymer ?
#
loop_
_entity_poly.entity_id
_entity_poly.type
_entity_poly.pdbx_seq_one_letter_code
_entity_poly.pdbx_strand_id
1 'polypeptide(L)'
;MHDGRFDGTGANALLGWLAVAVLAGLAIREGLAGSYRWFSLTAAAIVPVVLPAATLRDPRAMPPWELIALVAVPVADAALLGETLLSPVATYLAVAAVALIVAVDLHTFTAVRMTRAFALALVVIATLAVAATWNVAQWVSDTALGTDYLVSDRSGDAANHAMMIDFLYATLAGLLAGVVLAGYLRWRSFAPTAAGVPRSAPEEVPEPTPSFSRERFALPDERLAQCSWAMQLALGVLLVYGLLARDVTTITNAAIALSVTALPAVLERNYRLPIEPELVVWLTAAAFLHVLGSAGLYDLLGQWDTLTHTLSASLVAATGYTVVRTVDLHSEEVYLPSRTMFAFILLFVLAVGVVWELAEFGVDFLAQRFVGGDAVLAQHGIDDTVTDLLFNLVGAVVAATLGASYLTETSARLAGRIGGRTGD
;
A
#
# COMPACT_ATOMS: atom_id res chain seq x y z
N MET A 1 -22.89 26.69 23.69
CA MET A 1 -21.64 25.97 23.42
C MET A 1 -22.04 24.76 22.59
N HIS A 2 -21.99 24.91 21.26
CA HIS A 2 -22.58 24.02 20.27
C HIS A 2 -21.75 22.74 20.14
N ASP A 3 -22.34 21.59 20.44
CA ASP A 3 -21.79 20.29 20.09
C ASP A 3 -22.10 20.04 18.60
N GLY A 4 -21.19 20.51 17.74
CA GLY A 4 -21.29 20.44 16.27
C GLY A 4 -21.09 19.03 15.71
N ARG A 5 -21.96 18.09 16.10
CA ARG A 5 -21.93 16.71 15.65
C ARG A 5 -23.28 16.37 15.04
N PHE A 6 -23.33 16.44 13.70
CA PHE A 6 -24.45 16.02 12.83
C PHE A 6 -25.68 16.93 12.70
N ASP A 7 -25.70 18.14 13.25
CA ASP A 7 -26.85 19.08 13.18
C ASP A 7 -27.13 19.70 11.77
N GLY A 8 -26.65 19.09 10.69
CA GLY A 8 -26.83 19.52 9.30
C GLY A 8 -27.25 18.41 8.31
N THR A 9 -27.84 17.30 8.79
CA THR A 9 -28.11 16.08 7.97
C THR A 9 -28.86 16.35 6.67
N GLY A 10 -29.79 17.30 6.63
CA GLY A 10 -30.54 17.66 5.41
C GLY A 10 -29.72 18.48 4.40
N ALA A 11 -29.03 19.52 4.86
CA ALA A 11 -28.25 20.41 3.99
C ALA A 11 -27.01 19.70 3.44
N ASN A 12 -26.30 18.93 4.27
CA ASN A 12 -25.17 18.11 3.81
C ASN A 12 -25.62 17.09 2.77
N ALA A 13 -26.71 16.36 3.04
CA ALA A 13 -27.24 15.39 2.09
C ALA A 13 -27.69 16.05 0.78
N LEU A 14 -28.39 17.19 0.85
CA LEU A 14 -28.82 17.93 -0.35
C LEU A 14 -27.63 18.37 -1.20
N LEU A 15 -26.62 19.00 -0.60
CA LEU A 15 -25.42 19.45 -1.29
C LEU A 15 -24.58 18.27 -1.80
N GLY A 16 -24.52 17.18 -1.04
CA GLY A 16 -23.83 15.96 -1.43
C GLY A 16 -24.48 15.30 -2.65
N TRP A 17 -25.80 15.11 -2.64
CA TRP A 17 -26.53 14.60 -3.80
C TRP A 17 -26.45 15.53 -5.01
N LEU A 18 -26.43 16.85 -4.81
CA LEU A 18 -26.20 17.81 -5.89
C LEU A 18 -24.81 17.62 -6.51
N ALA A 19 -23.77 17.46 -5.69
CA ALA A 19 -22.41 17.19 -6.17
C ALA A 19 -22.32 15.84 -6.90
N VAL A 20 -22.99 14.79 -6.40
CA VAL A 20 -23.11 13.49 -7.09
C VAL A 20 -23.80 13.65 -8.45
N ALA A 21 -24.87 14.44 -8.53
CA ALA A 21 -25.56 14.70 -9.80
C ALA A 21 -24.66 15.42 -10.81
N VAL A 22 -23.83 16.35 -10.35
CA VAL A 22 -22.81 17.01 -11.18
C VAL A 22 -21.79 15.99 -11.69
N LEU A 23 -21.20 15.18 -10.80
CA LEU A 23 -20.24 14.13 -11.19
C LEU A 23 -20.85 13.13 -12.17
N ALA A 24 -22.10 12.70 -11.95
CA ALA A 24 -22.80 11.80 -12.86
C ALA A 24 -23.03 12.45 -14.23
N GLY A 25 -23.37 13.74 -14.27
CA GLY A 25 -23.48 14.51 -15.51
C GLY A 25 -22.15 14.60 -16.27
N LEU A 26 -21.03 14.82 -15.54
CA LEU A 26 -19.69 14.83 -16.12
C LEU A 26 -19.32 13.46 -16.70
N ALA A 27 -19.56 12.37 -15.96
CA ALA A 27 -19.31 11.02 -16.44
C ALA A 27 -20.12 10.71 -17.71
N ILE A 28 -21.42 11.02 -17.74
CA ILE A 28 -22.26 10.80 -18.93
C ILE A 28 -21.70 11.58 -20.12
N ARG A 29 -21.32 12.85 -19.91
CA ARG A 29 -20.72 13.69 -20.97
C ARG A 29 -19.39 13.10 -21.48
N GLU A 30 -18.53 12.62 -20.59
CA GLU A 30 -17.24 11.99 -20.93
C GLU A 30 -17.45 10.70 -21.74
N GLY A 31 -18.40 9.86 -21.33
CA GLY A 31 -18.77 8.65 -22.06
C GLY A 31 -19.32 8.95 -23.46
N LEU A 32 -20.19 9.96 -23.58
CA LEU A 32 -20.71 10.42 -24.87
C LEU A 32 -19.63 11.06 -25.76
N ALA A 33 -18.60 11.66 -25.16
CA ALA A 33 -17.45 12.22 -25.87
C ALA A 33 -16.40 11.15 -26.24
N GLY A 34 -16.61 9.88 -25.88
CA GLY A 34 -15.65 8.79 -26.12
C GLY A 34 -14.41 8.84 -25.20
N SER A 35 -14.44 9.66 -24.15
CA SER A 35 -13.33 9.80 -23.19
C SER A 35 -13.43 8.75 -22.09
N TYR A 36 -13.19 7.49 -22.45
CA TYR A 36 -13.42 6.34 -21.56
C TYR A 36 -12.53 6.33 -20.31
N ARG A 37 -11.33 6.89 -20.38
CA ARG A 37 -10.42 7.05 -19.22
C ARG A 37 -11.05 7.94 -18.15
N TRP A 38 -11.52 9.13 -18.55
CA TRP A 38 -12.16 10.08 -17.63
C TRP A 38 -13.52 9.56 -17.14
N PHE A 39 -14.32 8.98 -18.03
CA PHE A 39 -15.56 8.30 -17.65
C PHE A 39 -15.35 7.29 -16.53
N SER A 40 -14.34 6.42 -16.68
CA SER A 40 -14.04 5.37 -15.70
C SER A 40 -13.60 5.96 -14.35
N LEU A 41 -12.76 6.99 -14.37
CA LEU A 41 -12.29 7.67 -13.16
C LEU A 41 -13.44 8.38 -12.42
N THR A 42 -14.26 9.13 -13.14
CA THR A 42 -15.43 9.83 -12.58
C THR A 42 -16.44 8.85 -12.02
N ALA A 43 -16.74 7.76 -12.75
CA ALA A 43 -17.63 6.70 -12.28
C ALA A 43 -17.09 6.02 -11.02
N ALA A 44 -15.80 5.68 -10.97
CA ALA A 44 -15.17 5.08 -9.80
C ALA A 44 -15.19 6.02 -8.58
N ALA A 45 -15.05 7.33 -8.78
CA ALA A 45 -15.11 8.33 -7.72
C ALA A 45 -16.52 8.49 -7.10
N ILE A 46 -17.59 8.25 -7.87
CA ILE A 46 -18.97 8.31 -7.38
C ILE A 46 -19.29 7.14 -6.44
N VAL A 47 -18.72 5.96 -6.69
CA VAL A 47 -19.00 4.73 -5.92
C VAL A 47 -18.85 4.93 -4.41
N PRO A 48 -17.70 5.36 -3.86
CA PRO A 48 -17.55 5.51 -2.43
C PRO A 48 -18.47 6.59 -1.84
N VAL A 49 -18.79 7.64 -2.60
CA VAL A 49 -19.70 8.70 -2.14
C VAL A 49 -21.13 8.18 -1.93
N VAL A 50 -21.60 7.32 -2.83
CA VAL A 50 -22.98 6.79 -2.80
C VAL A 50 -23.09 5.52 -1.94
N LEU A 51 -21.97 4.83 -1.70
CA LEU A 51 -21.94 3.53 -1.02
C LEU A 51 -22.57 3.56 0.39
N PRO A 52 -22.30 4.55 1.27
CA PRO A 52 -22.96 4.60 2.58
C PRO A 52 -24.49 4.75 2.46
N ALA A 53 -24.95 5.66 1.60
CA ALA A 53 -26.39 5.89 1.38
C ALA A 53 -27.09 4.64 0.84
N ALA A 54 -26.46 3.92 -0.09
CA ALA A 54 -27.00 2.69 -0.67
C ALA A 54 -27.01 1.52 0.32
N THR A 55 -25.92 1.32 1.07
CA THR A 55 -25.78 0.21 2.03
C THR A 55 -26.68 0.37 3.25
N LEU A 56 -26.77 1.59 3.79
CA LEU A 56 -27.62 1.91 4.93
C LEU A 56 -29.08 2.16 4.54
N ARG A 57 -29.36 2.26 3.24
CA ARG A 57 -30.68 2.63 2.69
C ARG A 57 -31.20 3.96 3.26
N ASP A 58 -30.29 4.88 3.55
CA ASP A 58 -30.58 6.21 4.06
C ASP A 58 -29.94 7.26 3.15
N PRO A 59 -30.73 8.06 2.41
CA PRO A 59 -30.19 9.11 1.54
C PRO A 59 -29.49 10.23 2.31
N ARG A 60 -29.57 10.27 3.64
CA ARG A 60 -28.84 11.23 4.48
C ARG A 60 -27.45 10.74 4.90
N ALA A 61 -27.16 9.45 4.72
CA ALA A 61 -25.84 8.88 4.99
C ALA A 61 -24.89 9.26 3.84
N MET A 62 -24.41 10.50 3.89
CA MET A 62 -23.52 11.09 2.90
C MET A 62 -22.23 11.57 3.57
N PRO A 63 -21.06 11.42 2.90
CA PRO A 63 -19.86 12.09 3.35
C PRO A 63 -20.07 13.62 3.36
N PRO A 64 -19.19 14.37 4.03
CA PRO A 64 -19.22 15.82 3.99
C PRO A 64 -19.16 16.33 2.54
N TRP A 65 -20.14 17.14 2.15
CA TRP A 65 -20.25 17.63 0.76
C TRP A 65 -19.00 18.40 0.30
N GLU A 66 -18.25 19.00 1.23
CA GLU A 66 -17.00 19.70 0.93
C GLU A 66 -15.93 18.76 0.35
N LEU A 67 -15.90 17.50 0.79
CA LEU A 67 -14.98 16.48 0.27
C LEU A 67 -15.41 16.02 -1.13
N ILE A 68 -16.72 15.89 -1.36
CA ILE A 68 -17.26 15.55 -2.68
C ILE A 68 -16.95 16.69 -3.67
N ALA A 69 -17.07 17.95 -3.24
CA ALA A 69 -16.69 19.11 -4.04
C ALA A 69 -15.18 19.12 -4.36
N LEU A 70 -14.33 18.72 -3.41
CA LEU A 70 -12.88 18.61 -3.62
C LEU A 70 -12.52 17.58 -4.72
N VAL A 71 -13.30 16.50 -4.84
CA VAL A 71 -13.19 15.53 -5.95
C VAL A 71 -13.71 16.12 -7.27
N ALA A 72 -14.82 16.85 -7.21
CA ALA A 72 -15.47 17.41 -8.40
C ALA A 72 -14.62 18.47 -9.12
N VAL A 73 -13.81 19.25 -8.41
CA VAL A 73 -12.94 20.29 -8.99
C VAL A 73 -11.96 19.74 -10.05
N PRO A 74 -11.07 18.78 -9.73
CA PRO A 74 -10.12 18.24 -10.71
C PRO A 74 -10.83 17.48 -11.85
N VAL A 75 -11.95 16.80 -11.57
CA VAL A 75 -12.74 16.14 -12.61
C VAL A 75 -13.38 17.15 -13.56
N ALA A 76 -13.95 18.24 -13.02
CA ALA A 76 -14.53 19.31 -13.81
C ALA A 76 -13.49 20.07 -14.62
N ASP A 77 -12.29 20.30 -14.06
CA ASP A 77 -11.16 20.92 -14.75
C ASP A 77 -10.79 20.11 -16.00
N ALA A 78 -10.54 18.81 -15.83
CA ALA A 78 -10.25 17.90 -16.93
C ALA A 78 -11.38 17.83 -17.96
N ALA A 79 -12.63 17.81 -17.48
CA ALA A 79 -13.80 17.78 -18.34
C ALA A 79 -13.96 19.04 -19.20
N LEU A 80 -13.66 20.22 -18.66
CA LEU A 80 -13.92 21.51 -19.29
C LEU A 80 -12.74 22.06 -20.08
N LEU A 81 -11.50 21.83 -19.62
CA LEU A 81 -10.28 22.40 -20.21
C LEU A 81 -9.49 21.40 -21.05
N GLY A 82 -9.82 20.11 -21.01
CA GLY A 82 -9.08 19.06 -21.70
C GLY A 82 -7.74 18.72 -21.03
N GLU A 83 -6.84 18.06 -21.76
CA GLU A 83 -5.51 17.74 -21.22
C GLU A 83 -4.62 18.98 -21.17
N THR A 84 -4.21 19.35 -19.95
CA THR A 84 -3.29 20.44 -19.66
C THR A 84 -2.05 19.88 -18.96
N LEU A 85 -1.02 20.72 -18.81
CA LEU A 85 0.18 20.36 -18.03
C LEU A 85 -0.13 20.03 -16.56
N LEU A 86 -1.30 20.42 -16.05
CA LEU A 86 -1.74 20.14 -14.68
C LEU A 86 -2.61 18.89 -14.58
N SER A 87 -3.02 18.28 -15.69
CA SER A 87 -3.92 17.12 -15.70
C SER A 87 -3.39 15.90 -14.91
N PRO A 88 -2.09 15.55 -14.95
CA PRO A 88 -1.56 14.47 -14.10
C PRO A 88 -1.71 14.77 -12.61
N VAL A 89 -1.39 15.99 -12.20
CA VAL A 89 -1.53 16.45 -10.81
C VAL A 89 -2.99 16.46 -10.38
N ALA A 90 -3.89 16.97 -11.23
CA ALA A 90 -5.33 16.98 -10.97
C ALA A 90 -5.90 15.56 -10.82
N THR A 91 -5.46 14.62 -11.66
CA THR A 91 -5.87 13.20 -11.60
C THR A 91 -5.55 12.59 -10.24
N TYR A 92 -4.29 12.70 -9.79
CA TYR A 92 -3.89 12.10 -8.52
C TYR A 92 -4.40 12.86 -7.30
N LEU A 93 -4.67 14.17 -7.42
CA LEU A 93 -5.42 14.92 -6.41
C LEU A 93 -6.86 14.41 -6.27
N ALA A 94 -7.53 14.10 -7.38
CA ALA A 94 -8.87 13.50 -7.37
C ALA A 94 -8.84 12.12 -6.69
N VAL A 95 -7.87 11.26 -7.06
CA VAL A 95 -7.68 9.94 -6.44
C VAL A 95 -7.44 10.07 -4.93
N ALA A 96 -6.59 11.00 -4.51
CA ALA A 96 -6.30 11.21 -3.10
C ALA A 96 -7.53 11.77 -2.34
N ALA A 97 -8.33 12.62 -2.96
CA ALA A 97 -9.59 13.10 -2.40
C ALA A 97 -10.64 11.98 -2.29
N VAL A 98 -10.69 11.04 -3.25
CA VAL A 98 -11.52 9.83 -3.16
C VAL A 98 -11.04 8.91 -2.03
N ALA A 99 -9.74 8.64 -1.93
CA ALA A 99 -9.15 7.87 -0.83
C ALA A 99 -9.48 8.47 0.53
N LEU A 100 -9.51 9.80 0.60
CA LEU A 100 -9.96 10.53 1.78
C LEU A 100 -11.45 10.29 2.09
N ILE A 101 -12.34 10.39 1.10
CA ILE A 101 -13.76 10.08 1.30
C ILE A 101 -13.92 8.66 1.86
N VAL A 102 -13.21 7.68 1.29
CA VAL A 102 -13.21 6.30 1.79
C VAL A 102 -12.75 6.23 3.25
N ALA A 103 -11.66 6.90 3.64
CA ALA A 103 -11.19 6.90 5.02
C ALA A 103 -12.22 7.51 5.99
N VAL A 104 -12.89 8.61 5.59
CA VAL A 104 -13.95 9.25 6.36
C VAL A 104 -15.18 8.35 6.47
N ASP A 105 -15.58 7.69 5.39
CA ASP A 105 -16.73 6.80 5.36
C ASP A 105 -16.49 5.55 6.20
N LEU A 106 -15.30 4.97 6.13
CA LEU A 106 -14.90 3.87 7.01
C LEU A 106 -15.02 4.28 8.48
N HIS A 107 -14.51 5.46 8.85
CA HIS A 107 -14.61 5.94 10.23
C HIS A 107 -16.04 6.29 10.68
N THR A 108 -16.87 6.79 9.76
CA THR A 108 -18.20 7.35 10.10
C THR A 108 -19.32 6.31 10.03
N PHE A 109 -19.28 5.44 9.02
CA PHE A 109 -20.38 4.53 8.68
C PHE A 109 -20.05 3.05 8.92
N THR A 110 -18.84 2.72 9.35
CA THR A 110 -18.45 1.34 9.68
C THR A 110 -17.93 1.23 11.11
N ALA A 111 -17.63 0.01 11.56
CA ALA A 111 -17.04 -0.21 12.88
C ALA A 111 -15.59 0.30 12.98
N VAL A 112 -14.94 0.65 11.86
CA VAL A 112 -13.53 1.04 11.83
C VAL A 112 -13.28 2.27 12.68
N ARG A 113 -12.29 2.19 13.57
CA ARG A 113 -11.78 3.33 14.34
C ARG A 113 -10.35 3.59 13.92
N MET A 114 -9.97 4.85 13.77
CA MET A 114 -8.62 5.22 13.39
C MET A 114 -8.24 6.57 13.97
N THR A 115 -6.96 6.72 14.30
CA THR A 115 -6.40 8.03 14.66
C THR A 115 -6.25 8.90 13.43
N ARG A 116 -6.05 10.21 13.64
CA ARG A 116 -5.74 11.13 12.53
C ARG A 116 -4.48 10.72 11.77
N ALA A 117 -3.43 10.32 12.49
CA ALA A 117 -2.18 9.88 11.86
C ALA A 117 -2.39 8.63 10.99
N PHE A 118 -3.20 7.68 11.49
CA PHE A 118 -3.55 6.49 10.71
C PHE A 118 -4.39 6.82 9.48
N ALA A 119 -5.38 7.70 9.60
CA ALA A 119 -6.18 8.16 8.46
C ALA A 119 -5.31 8.84 7.39
N LEU A 120 -4.36 9.68 7.79
CA LEU A 120 -3.41 10.33 6.88
C LEU A 120 -2.53 9.31 6.15
N ALA A 121 -1.98 8.34 6.89
CA ALA A 121 -1.18 7.26 6.31
C ALA A 121 -2.02 6.43 5.33
N LEU A 122 -3.27 6.09 5.69
CA LEU A 122 -4.20 5.35 4.85
C LEU A 122 -4.48 6.08 3.53
N VAL A 123 -4.67 7.40 3.56
CA VAL A 123 -4.88 8.20 2.33
C VAL A 123 -3.67 8.11 1.41
N VAL A 124 -2.44 8.26 1.93
CA VAL A 124 -1.22 8.13 1.12
C VAL A 124 -1.10 6.72 0.54
N ILE A 125 -1.25 5.70 1.38
CA ILE A 125 -1.20 4.29 0.99
C ILE A 125 -2.24 3.99 -0.09
N ALA A 126 -3.49 4.37 0.11
CA ALA A 126 -4.56 4.13 -0.85
C ALA A 126 -4.34 4.89 -2.16
N THR A 127 -3.79 6.11 -2.11
CA THR A 127 -3.47 6.88 -3.33
C THR A 127 -2.42 6.16 -4.18
N LEU A 128 -1.34 5.69 -3.56
CA LEU A 128 -0.29 4.91 -4.24
C LEU A 128 -0.82 3.58 -4.77
N ALA A 129 -1.59 2.85 -3.96
CA ALA A 129 -2.16 1.57 -4.34
C ALA A 129 -3.14 1.68 -5.52
N VAL A 130 -3.96 2.75 -5.56
CA VAL A 130 -4.85 3.03 -6.70
C VAL A 130 -4.03 3.38 -7.94
N ALA A 131 -2.97 4.17 -7.81
CA ALA A 131 -2.08 4.47 -8.93
C ALA A 131 -1.43 3.20 -9.52
N ALA A 132 -0.92 2.31 -8.66
CA ALA A 132 -0.41 1.00 -9.08
C ALA A 132 -1.49 0.17 -9.77
N THR A 133 -2.64 0.00 -9.13
CA THR A 133 -3.76 -0.81 -9.67
C THR A 133 -4.23 -0.28 -11.03
N TRP A 134 -4.27 1.05 -11.19
CA TRP A 134 -4.68 1.70 -12.43
C TRP A 134 -3.68 1.47 -13.57
N ASN A 135 -2.37 1.52 -13.28
CA ASN A 135 -1.34 1.21 -14.28
C ASN A 135 -1.34 -0.28 -14.65
N VAL A 136 -1.45 -1.18 -13.67
CA VAL A 136 -1.62 -2.62 -13.91
C VAL A 136 -2.85 -2.88 -14.77
N ALA A 137 -3.99 -2.23 -14.50
CA ALA A 137 -5.21 -2.41 -15.28
C ALA A 137 -5.06 -1.92 -16.73
N GLN A 138 -4.39 -0.80 -16.95
CA GLN A 138 -4.07 -0.32 -18.30
C GLN A 138 -3.15 -1.30 -19.03
N TRP A 139 -2.12 -1.81 -18.37
CA TRP A 139 -1.21 -2.79 -18.97
C TRP A 139 -1.93 -4.09 -19.32
N VAL A 140 -2.76 -4.62 -18.42
CA VAL A 140 -3.58 -5.81 -18.70
C VAL A 140 -4.52 -5.55 -19.88
N SER A 141 -5.09 -4.35 -19.97
CA SER A 141 -5.91 -3.97 -21.13
C SER A 141 -5.08 -3.96 -22.42
N ASP A 142 -3.89 -3.37 -22.40
CA ASP A 142 -3.01 -3.30 -23.57
C ASP A 142 -2.59 -4.70 -24.03
N THR A 143 -2.20 -5.57 -23.11
CA THR A 143 -1.78 -6.95 -23.42
C THR A 143 -2.95 -7.87 -23.79
N ALA A 144 -4.09 -7.80 -23.08
CA ALA A 144 -5.19 -8.76 -23.25
C ALA A 144 -6.23 -8.32 -24.29
N LEU A 145 -6.46 -7.01 -24.44
CA LEU A 145 -7.48 -6.42 -25.31
C LEU A 145 -6.87 -5.68 -26.50
N GLY A 146 -5.54 -5.50 -26.55
CA GLY A 146 -4.85 -4.79 -27.63
C GLY A 146 -5.12 -3.29 -27.62
N THR A 147 -5.34 -2.70 -26.44
CA THR A 147 -5.39 -1.24 -26.28
C THR A 147 -3.99 -0.64 -26.27
N ASP A 148 -3.91 0.69 -26.40
CA ASP A 148 -2.65 1.42 -26.46
C ASP A 148 -2.61 2.52 -25.37
N TYR A 149 -2.89 2.18 -24.11
CA TYR A 149 -2.96 3.16 -23.03
C TYR A 149 -1.58 3.57 -22.49
N LEU A 150 -0.65 2.61 -22.35
CA LEU A 150 0.67 2.84 -21.75
C LEU A 150 1.78 2.96 -22.78
N VAL A 151 1.81 2.05 -23.76
CA VAL A 151 2.92 1.90 -24.69
C VAL A 151 2.72 2.67 -26.00
N SER A 152 1.48 2.92 -26.44
CA SER A 152 1.12 3.64 -27.68
C SER A 152 2.27 3.94 -28.67
N ASP A 153 2.84 5.16 -28.59
CA ASP A 153 3.92 5.66 -29.45
C ASP A 153 5.31 5.64 -28.76
N ARG A 154 5.42 5.01 -27.59
CA ARG A 154 6.60 5.01 -26.70
C ARG A 154 7.34 3.67 -26.77
N SER A 155 8.65 3.70 -26.52
CA SER A 155 9.36 2.47 -26.17
C SER A 155 8.91 1.97 -24.78
N GLY A 156 9.12 0.68 -24.49
CA GLY A 156 8.83 0.11 -23.16
C GLY A 156 9.50 0.88 -22.01
N ASP A 157 10.74 1.31 -22.19
CA ASP A 157 11.47 2.11 -21.20
C ASP A 157 10.88 3.51 -21.02
N ALA A 158 10.43 4.14 -22.11
CA ALA A 158 9.79 5.45 -22.05
C ALA A 158 8.39 5.37 -21.41
N ALA A 159 7.67 4.26 -21.62
CA ALA A 159 6.42 3.96 -20.94
C ALA A 159 6.67 3.72 -19.44
N ASN A 160 7.71 2.95 -19.08
CA ASN A 160 8.08 2.74 -17.68
C ASN A 160 8.46 4.05 -16.97
N HIS A 161 9.30 4.87 -17.61
CA HIS A 161 9.65 6.19 -17.10
C HIS A 161 8.41 7.07 -16.87
N ALA A 162 7.46 7.08 -17.81
CA ALA A 162 6.21 7.82 -17.64
C ALA A 162 5.40 7.30 -16.45
N MET A 163 5.34 5.98 -16.25
CA MET A 163 4.70 5.37 -15.09
C MET A 163 5.39 5.77 -13.77
N MET A 164 6.72 5.86 -13.73
CA MET A 164 7.46 6.34 -12.56
C MET A 164 7.12 7.80 -12.22
N ILE A 165 7.00 8.66 -13.23
CA ILE A 165 6.55 10.05 -13.05
C ILE A 165 5.12 10.11 -12.50
N ASP A 166 4.25 9.23 -13.00
CA ASP A 166 2.88 9.08 -12.50
C ASP A 166 2.83 8.66 -11.03
N PHE A 167 3.66 7.69 -10.63
CA PHE A 167 3.82 7.29 -9.22
C PHE A 167 4.38 8.41 -8.34
N LEU A 168 5.29 9.24 -8.87
CA LEU A 168 5.78 10.42 -8.17
C LEU A 168 4.66 11.44 -7.96
N TYR A 169 3.84 11.71 -8.98
CA TYR A 169 2.66 12.58 -8.83
C TYR A 169 1.63 12.02 -7.85
N ALA A 170 1.39 10.70 -7.87
CA ALA A 170 0.54 10.03 -6.90
C ALA A 170 1.05 10.21 -5.45
N THR A 171 2.36 10.06 -5.26
CA THR A 171 3.02 10.27 -3.96
C THR A 171 2.82 11.70 -3.47
N LEU A 172 3.12 12.69 -4.31
CA LEU A 172 2.99 14.10 -3.97
C LEU A 172 1.53 14.49 -3.70
N ALA A 173 0.59 14.00 -4.52
CA ALA A 173 -0.83 14.25 -4.35
C ALA A 173 -1.39 13.62 -3.07
N GLY A 174 -1.00 12.38 -2.76
CA GLY A 174 -1.38 11.70 -1.51
C GLY A 174 -0.88 12.46 -0.28
N LEU A 175 0.38 12.90 -0.30
CA LEU A 175 0.95 13.72 0.78
C LEU A 175 0.24 15.08 0.92
N LEU A 176 -0.01 15.77 -0.19
CA LEU A 176 -0.68 17.07 -0.21
C LEU A 176 -2.14 16.94 0.28
N ALA A 177 -2.88 15.93 -0.20
CA ALA A 177 -4.23 15.65 0.26
C ALA A 177 -4.25 15.30 1.76
N GLY A 178 -3.25 14.57 2.25
CA GLY A 178 -3.04 14.36 3.68
C GLY A 178 -2.87 15.69 4.44
N VAL A 179 -2.08 16.63 3.94
CA VAL A 179 -1.92 17.95 4.58
C VAL A 179 -3.23 18.76 4.58
N VAL A 180 -3.94 18.80 3.45
CA VAL A 180 -5.26 19.44 3.34
C VAL A 180 -6.26 18.81 4.31
N LEU A 181 -6.23 17.47 4.42
CA LEU A 181 -7.03 16.72 5.39
C LEU A 181 -6.70 17.10 6.83
N ALA A 182 -5.41 17.16 7.17
CA ALA A 182 -4.98 17.53 8.51
C ALA A 182 -5.49 18.94 8.88
N GLY A 183 -5.51 19.87 7.92
CA GLY A 183 -6.13 21.19 8.08
C GLY A 183 -7.66 21.11 8.27
N TYR A 184 -8.35 20.35 7.43
CA TYR A 184 -9.81 20.15 7.52
C TYR A 184 -10.25 19.50 8.85
N LEU A 185 -9.56 18.44 9.29
CA LEU A 185 -9.81 17.75 10.57
C LEU A 185 -9.32 18.51 11.79
N ARG A 186 -8.45 19.51 11.63
CA ARG A 186 -8.15 20.48 12.70
C ARG A 186 -9.32 21.42 12.91
N TRP A 187 -10.03 21.77 11.84
CA TRP A 187 -11.19 22.65 11.89
C TRP A 187 -12.46 21.94 12.40
N ARG A 188 -12.67 20.67 12.00
CA ARG A 188 -13.74 19.81 12.55
C ARG A 188 -13.17 18.82 13.56
N SER A 189 -13.50 18.98 14.84
CA SER A 189 -13.08 18.08 15.90
C SER A 189 -13.36 16.61 15.56
N PHE A 190 -12.34 15.90 15.10
CA PHE A 190 -12.32 14.43 15.06
C PHE A 190 -12.19 13.96 16.50
N ALA A 191 -13.26 14.11 17.27
CA ALA A 191 -13.35 13.49 18.57
C ALA A 191 -13.92 12.09 18.29
N PRO A 192 -13.28 11.01 18.80
CA PRO A 192 -13.80 9.66 18.64
C PRO A 192 -15.28 9.65 18.99
N THR A 193 -16.12 9.16 18.09
CA THR A 193 -17.51 8.91 18.42
C THR A 193 -17.49 7.83 19.49
N ALA A 194 -17.68 8.21 20.75
CA ALA A 194 -17.92 7.29 21.85
C ALA A 194 -19.29 6.59 21.73
N ALA A 195 -19.86 6.51 20.52
CA ALA A 195 -21.22 6.08 20.27
C ALA A 195 -21.23 4.78 19.47
N GLY A 196 -21.44 3.68 20.18
CA GLY A 196 -22.66 2.91 19.91
C GLY A 196 -22.53 1.56 19.22
N VAL A 197 -21.36 1.15 18.73
CA VAL A 197 -21.10 -0.27 18.48
C VAL A 197 -20.18 -0.71 19.62
N PRO A 198 -20.69 -1.44 20.64
CA PRO A 198 -19.81 -2.19 21.54
C PRO A 198 -18.80 -2.92 20.67
N ARG A 199 -17.55 -3.15 21.11
CA ARG A 199 -16.73 -4.19 20.46
C ARG A 199 -17.66 -5.40 20.34
N SER A 200 -18.22 -5.66 19.15
CA SER A 200 -19.06 -6.82 18.92
C SER A 200 -18.15 -7.94 19.35
N ALA A 201 -18.59 -8.71 20.36
CA ALA A 201 -17.80 -9.71 21.09
C ALA A 201 -16.69 -10.21 20.16
N PRO A 202 -15.41 -9.97 20.52
CA PRO A 202 -14.28 -9.93 19.59
C PRO A 202 -14.53 -10.96 18.52
N GLU A 203 -14.78 -10.53 17.27
CA GLU A 203 -15.11 -11.41 16.12
C GLU A 203 -14.35 -12.68 16.35
N GLU A 204 -15.07 -13.74 16.77
CA GLU A 204 -14.56 -14.85 17.56
C GLU A 204 -13.17 -15.13 17.04
N VAL A 205 -12.13 -14.63 17.74
CA VAL A 205 -10.75 -14.74 17.24
C VAL A 205 -10.65 -16.23 17.11
N PRO A 206 -10.56 -16.80 15.89
CA PRO A 206 -10.65 -18.23 15.74
C PRO A 206 -9.64 -18.77 16.74
N GLU A 207 -10.14 -19.50 17.75
CA GLU A 207 -9.33 -20.12 18.80
C GLU A 207 -8.04 -20.50 18.12
N PRO A 208 -6.89 -19.87 18.46
CA PRO A 208 -5.73 -19.85 17.60
C PRO A 208 -5.50 -21.29 17.21
N THR A 209 -5.88 -21.64 15.98
CA THR A 209 -5.81 -23.04 15.57
C THR A 209 -4.35 -23.33 15.75
N PRO A 210 -3.97 -24.24 16.68
CA PRO A 210 -2.58 -24.48 17.00
C PRO A 210 -1.89 -24.57 15.67
N SER A 211 -0.97 -23.64 15.42
CA SER A 211 -0.47 -23.42 14.07
C SER A 211 -0.09 -24.78 13.53
N PHE A 212 -0.72 -25.18 12.42
CA PHE A 212 -0.54 -26.51 11.83
C PHE A 212 0.96 -26.82 11.60
N SER A 213 1.81 -25.80 11.64
CA SER A 213 3.27 -25.80 11.54
C SER A 213 4.03 -26.19 12.81
N ARG A 214 3.65 -25.75 14.03
CA ARG A 214 4.50 -26.01 15.22
C ARG A 214 4.50 -27.46 15.66
N GLU A 215 3.39 -28.18 15.52
CA GLU A 215 3.25 -29.54 16.07
C GLU A 215 3.75 -30.66 15.15
N ARG A 216 4.00 -30.42 13.85
CA ARG A 216 4.45 -31.48 12.93
C ARG A 216 5.83 -31.27 12.28
N PHE A 217 6.35 -30.04 12.19
CA PHE A 217 7.57 -29.77 11.40
C PHE A 217 8.49 -28.65 11.95
N ALA A 218 8.30 -28.17 13.19
CA ALA A 218 9.14 -27.10 13.73
C ALA A 218 10.59 -27.57 13.94
N LEU A 219 11.51 -27.02 13.14
CA LEU A 219 12.94 -27.12 13.39
C LEU A 219 13.26 -26.42 14.72
N PRO A 220 14.21 -26.93 15.52
CA PRO A 220 14.67 -26.23 16.72
C PRO A 220 15.16 -24.82 16.40
N ASP A 221 14.94 -23.86 17.30
CA ASP A 221 15.37 -22.44 17.13
C ASP A 221 16.85 -22.32 16.76
N GLU A 222 17.71 -23.20 17.29
CA GLU A 222 19.13 -23.27 16.94
C GLU A 222 19.35 -23.58 15.46
N ARG A 223 18.54 -24.47 14.86
CA ARG A 223 18.62 -24.81 13.44
C ARG A 223 18.13 -23.66 12.56
N LEU A 224 17.05 -22.99 12.96
CA LEU A 224 16.55 -21.80 12.27
C LEU A 224 17.60 -20.69 12.28
N ALA A 225 18.22 -20.43 13.43
CA ALA A 225 19.33 -19.51 13.55
C ALA A 225 20.51 -19.93 12.65
N GLN A 226 20.93 -21.20 12.68
CA GLN A 226 21.99 -21.71 11.80
C GLN A 226 21.67 -21.47 10.30
N CYS A 227 20.42 -21.66 9.88
CA CYS A 227 19.99 -21.37 8.51
C CYS A 227 20.15 -19.89 8.16
N SER A 228 19.66 -18.97 9.01
CA SER A 228 19.83 -17.54 8.80
C SER A 228 21.30 -17.13 8.74
N TRP A 229 22.13 -17.62 9.66
CA TRP A 229 23.57 -17.35 9.67
C TRP A 229 24.27 -17.88 8.42
N ALA A 230 23.90 -19.07 7.93
CA ALA A 230 24.44 -19.63 6.70
C ALA A 230 24.08 -18.77 5.48
N MET A 231 22.83 -18.30 5.38
CA MET A 231 22.40 -17.40 4.31
C MET A 231 23.10 -16.03 4.38
N GLN A 232 23.27 -15.48 5.58
CA GLN A 232 24.03 -14.23 5.77
C GLN A 232 25.50 -14.38 5.39
N LEU A 233 26.12 -15.51 5.71
CA LEU A 233 27.49 -15.81 5.25
C LEU A 233 27.55 -15.94 3.73
N ALA A 234 26.57 -16.59 3.10
CA ALA A 234 26.47 -16.67 1.65
C ALA A 234 26.26 -15.29 1.00
N LEU A 235 25.45 -14.42 1.60
CA LEU A 235 25.31 -13.01 1.18
C LEU A 235 26.65 -12.27 1.24
N GLY A 236 27.44 -12.48 2.30
CA GLY A 236 28.79 -11.92 2.40
C GLY A 236 29.73 -12.42 1.30
N VAL A 237 29.64 -13.71 0.94
CA VAL A 237 30.37 -14.28 -0.20
C VAL A 237 29.91 -13.65 -1.52
N LEU A 238 28.60 -13.47 -1.72
CA LEU A 238 28.04 -12.83 -2.93
C LEU A 238 28.46 -11.36 -3.04
N LEU A 239 28.55 -10.63 -1.93
CA LEU A 239 29.10 -9.27 -1.91
C LEU A 239 30.56 -9.25 -2.36
N VAL A 240 31.39 -10.17 -1.83
CA VAL A 240 32.80 -10.29 -2.25
C VAL A 240 32.88 -10.68 -3.73
N TYR A 241 32.04 -11.60 -4.18
CA TYR A 241 31.95 -11.97 -5.59
C TYR A 241 31.62 -10.76 -6.46
N GLY A 242 30.59 -9.98 -6.12
CA GLY A 242 30.23 -8.76 -6.84
C GLY A 242 31.38 -7.74 -6.88
N LEU A 243 32.09 -7.54 -5.76
CA LEU A 243 33.27 -6.67 -5.69
C LEU A 243 34.41 -7.14 -6.62
N LEU A 244 34.66 -8.44 -6.68
CA LEU A 244 35.69 -9.04 -7.55
C LEU A 244 35.29 -8.98 -9.02
N ALA A 245 34.01 -9.21 -9.32
CA ALA A 245 33.43 -9.13 -10.67
C ALA A 245 33.23 -7.67 -11.14
N ARG A 246 33.28 -6.70 -10.21
CA ARG A 246 32.89 -5.30 -10.42
C ARG A 246 31.44 -5.14 -10.90
N ASP A 247 30.58 -6.04 -10.43
CA ASP A 247 29.15 -5.99 -10.69
C ASP A 247 28.46 -5.12 -9.64
N VAL A 248 28.14 -3.88 -10.02
CA VAL A 248 27.56 -2.88 -9.13
C VAL A 248 26.15 -3.28 -8.68
N THR A 249 25.41 -4.01 -9.51
CA THR A 249 24.05 -4.49 -9.20
C THR A 249 24.08 -5.50 -8.07
N THR A 250 24.93 -6.53 -8.18
CA THR A 250 25.10 -7.50 -7.09
C THR A 250 25.69 -6.87 -5.83
N ILE A 251 26.66 -5.95 -5.95
CA ILE A 251 27.23 -5.25 -4.79
C ILE A 251 26.14 -4.48 -4.02
N THR A 252 25.33 -3.71 -4.74
CA THR A 252 24.30 -2.85 -4.15
C THR A 252 23.22 -3.70 -3.47
N ASN A 253 22.71 -4.71 -4.16
CA ASN A 253 21.71 -5.63 -3.61
C ASN A 253 22.24 -6.40 -2.38
N ALA A 254 23.47 -6.93 -2.45
CA ALA A 254 24.07 -7.64 -1.32
C ALA A 254 24.29 -6.74 -0.09
N ALA A 255 24.69 -5.47 -0.31
CA ALA A 255 24.86 -4.51 0.77
C ALA A 255 23.52 -4.14 1.45
N ILE A 256 22.46 -3.93 0.65
CA ILE A 256 21.11 -3.70 1.16
C ILE A 256 20.61 -4.92 1.93
N ALA A 257 20.74 -6.12 1.36
CA ALA A 257 20.31 -7.38 1.98
C ALA A 257 21.01 -7.64 3.32
N LEU A 258 22.33 -7.43 3.40
CA LEU A 258 23.08 -7.56 4.67
C LEU A 258 22.61 -6.53 5.70
N SER A 259 22.30 -5.30 5.27
CA SER A 259 21.79 -4.25 6.16
C SER A 259 20.41 -4.60 6.70
N VAL A 260 19.51 -5.08 5.84
CA VAL A 260 18.16 -5.52 6.20
C VAL A 260 18.19 -6.73 7.14
N THR A 261 19.03 -7.72 6.85
CA THR A 261 19.13 -8.94 7.68
C THR A 261 19.81 -8.70 9.03
N ALA A 262 20.51 -7.58 9.22
CA ALA A 262 21.00 -7.13 10.52
C ALA A 262 19.90 -6.48 11.39
N LEU A 263 18.77 -6.08 10.81
CA LEU A 263 17.70 -5.35 11.50
C LEU A 263 17.16 -6.09 12.74
N PRO A 264 16.86 -7.41 12.71
CA PRO A 264 16.38 -8.12 13.89
C PRO A 264 17.35 -8.02 15.09
N ALA A 265 18.65 -8.16 14.84
CA ALA A 265 19.67 -8.06 15.89
C ALA A 265 19.76 -6.63 16.47
N VAL A 266 19.60 -5.60 15.63
CA VAL A 266 19.54 -4.20 16.08
C VAL A 266 18.28 -3.95 16.92
N LEU A 267 17.13 -4.47 16.50
CA LEU A 267 15.86 -4.34 17.23
C LEU A 267 15.93 -5.03 18.60
N GLU A 268 16.51 -6.23 18.65
CA GLU A 268 16.71 -6.95 19.90
C GLU A 268 17.70 -6.21 20.83
N ARG A 269 18.86 -5.78 20.30
CA ARG A 269 19.89 -5.11 21.10
C ARG A 269 19.45 -3.75 21.64
N ASN A 270 18.89 -2.90 20.77
CA ASN A 270 18.64 -1.50 21.09
C ASN A 270 17.24 -1.26 21.69
N TYR A 271 16.25 -2.04 21.25
CA TYR A 271 14.85 -1.85 21.66
C TYR A 271 14.32 -3.00 22.54
N ARG A 272 15.10 -4.10 22.70
CA ARG A 272 14.69 -5.31 23.43
C ARG A 272 13.40 -5.90 22.87
N LEU A 273 13.30 -5.92 21.53
CA LEU A 273 12.20 -6.53 20.79
C LEU A 273 12.68 -7.89 20.23
N PRO A 274 12.35 -9.02 20.89
CA PRO A 274 12.76 -10.34 20.41
C PRO A 274 11.92 -10.68 19.18
N ILE A 275 12.59 -10.88 18.04
CA ILE A 275 11.97 -11.31 16.79
C ILE A 275 11.97 -12.84 16.74
N GLU A 276 10.85 -13.42 16.30
CA GLU A 276 10.72 -14.89 16.20
C GLU A 276 11.71 -15.45 15.17
N PRO A 277 12.46 -16.53 15.47
CA PRO A 277 13.45 -17.10 14.55
C PRO A 277 12.90 -17.44 13.16
N GLU A 278 11.63 -17.85 13.08
CA GLU A 278 10.93 -18.14 11.83
C GLU A 278 10.83 -16.89 10.94
N LEU A 279 10.54 -15.71 11.52
CA LEU A 279 10.52 -14.44 10.80
C LEU A 279 11.93 -14.03 10.34
N VAL A 280 12.95 -14.31 11.15
CA VAL A 280 14.35 -14.02 10.78
C VAL A 280 14.77 -14.89 9.60
N VAL A 281 14.39 -16.17 9.58
CA VAL A 281 14.64 -17.06 8.43
C VAL A 281 13.89 -16.56 7.20
N TRP A 282 12.61 -16.20 7.31
CA TRP A 282 11.82 -15.68 6.19
C TRP A 282 12.42 -14.38 5.61
N LEU A 283 12.74 -13.40 6.47
CA LEU A 283 13.42 -12.17 6.09
C LEU A 283 14.75 -12.44 5.37
N THR A 284 15.57 -13.32 5.94
CA THR A 284 16.88 -13.63 5.40
C THR A 284 16.78 -14.40 4.09
N ALA A 285 15.81 -15.30 3.95
CA ALA A 285 15.56 -16.04 2.71
C ALA A 285 15.10 -15.11 1.57
N ALA A 286 14.17 -14.18 1.85
CA ALA A 286 13.74 -13.18 0.87
C ALA A 286 14.92 -12.35 0.36
N ALA A 287 15.70 -11.78 1.27
CA ALA A 287 16.87 -10.98 0.93
C ALA A 287 17.95 -11.80 0.20
N PHE A 288 18.21 -13.04 0.64
CA PHE A 288 19.18 -13.93 0.02
C PHE A 288 18.82 -14.31 -1.43
N LEU A 289 17.56 -14.69 -1.68
CA LEU A 289 17.12 -15.09 -3.02
C LEU A 289 17.16 -13.91 -4.01
N HIS A 290 16.86 -12.70 -3.55
CA HIS A 290 16.93 -11.49 -4.38
C HIS A 290 18.38 -11.21 -4.83
N VAL A 291 19.36 -11.30 -3.90
CA VAL A 291 20.78 -11.14 -4.24
C VAL A 291 21.32 -12.26 -5.13
N LEU A 292 20.80 -13.49 -4.96
CA LEU A 292 21.13 -14.58 -5.86
C LEU A 292 20.59 -14.32 -7.28
N GLY A 293 19.41 -13.69 -7.37
CA GLY A 293 18.84 -13.16 -8.60
C GLY A 293 19.78 -12.19 -9.30
N SER A 294 20.20 -11.13 -8.61
CA SER A 294 21.12 -10.12 -9.17
C SER A 294 22.49 -10.70 -9.55
N ALA A 295 22.93 -11.76 -8.87
CA ALA A 295 24.18 -12.46 -9.19
C ALA A 295 24.09 -13.38 -10.43
N GLY A 296 22.98 -13.31 -11.18
CA GLY A 296 22.81 -13.94 -12.50
C GLY A 296 21.59 -14.85 -12.63
N LEU A 297 20.84 -15.14 -11.55
CA LEU A 297 19.66 -16.01 -11.67
C LEU A 297 18.48 -15.33 -12.36
N TYR A 298 18.39 -13.99 -12.34
CA TYR A 298 17.39 -13.27 -13.13
C TYR A 298 17.53 -13.54 -14.64
N ASP A 299 18.76 -13.64 -15.14
CA ASP A 299 19.02 -13.96 -16.55
C ASP A 299 18.80 -15.43 -16.89
N LEU A 300 18.98 -16.33 -15.92
CA LEU A 300 18.98 -17.77 -16.14
C LEU A 300 17.59 -18.41 -15.99
N LEU A 301 16.74 -17.84 -15.13
CA LEU A 301 15.46 -18.42 -14.75
C LEU A 301 14.39 -17.32 -14.77
N GLY A 302 13.63 -17.20 -15.86
CA GLY A 302 12.61 -16.15 -16.04
C GLY A 302 11.41 -16.16 -15.09
N GLN A 303 11.41 -17.00 -14.05
CA GLN A 303 10.42 -16.98 -12.96
C GLN A 303 11.06 -16.62 -11.60
N TRP A 304 12.38 -16.45 -11.56
CA TRP A 304 13.12 -16.18 -10.34
C TRP A 304 12.72 -14.83 -9.74
N ASP A 305 12.58 -13.84 -10.58
CA ASP A 305 12.19 -12.48 -10.21
C ASP A 305 10.77 -12.41 -9.64
N THR A 306 9.80 -12.94 -10.37
CA THR A 306 8.44 -13.22 -9.88
C THR A 306 8.41 -13.92 -8.51
N LEU A 307 9.29 -14.92 -8.27
CA LEU A 307 9.38 -15.63 -7.00
C LEU A 307 9.92 -14.73 -5.87
N THR A 308 10.98 -13.96 -6.14
CA THR A 308 11.59 -13.06 -5.15
C THR A 308 10.64 -11.92 -4.78
N HIS A 309 9.89 -11.38 -5.73
CA HIS A 309 8.83 -10.38 -5.50
C HIS A 309 7.68 -10.96 -4.67
N THR A 310 7.16 -12.14 -5.05
CA THR A 310 6.11 -12.82 -4.27
C THR A 310 6.54 -13.05 -2.81
N LEU A 311 7.74 -13.58 -2.60
CA LEU A 311 8.26 -13.86 -1.26
C LEU A 311 8.50 -12.58 -0.45
N SER A 312 9.11 -11.56 -1.06
CA SER A 312 9.40 -10.29 -0.39
C SER A 312 8.10 -9.55 -0.03
N ALA A 313 7.14 -9.51 -0.94
CA ALA A 313 5.83 -8.91 -0.70
C ALA A 313 5.03 -9.63 0.40
N SER A 314 5.13 -10.95 0.48
CA SER A 314 4.50 -11.71 1.57
C SER A 314 5.07 -11.33 2.95
N LEU A 315 6.37 -10.99 3.03
CA LEU A 315 7.00 -10.49 4.24
C LEU A 315 6.62 -9.03 4.55
N VAL A 316 6.51 -8.18 3.52
CA VAL A 316 5.98 -6.81 3.66
C VAL A 316 4.54 -6.85 4.19
N ALA A 317 3.72 -7.76 3.67
CA ALA A 317 2.36 -8.00 4.14
C ALA A 317 2.33 -8.42 5.61
N ALA A 318 3.18 -9.37 5.99
CA ALA A 318 3.32 -9.81 7.39
C ALA A 318 3.74 -8.67 8.33
N THR A 319 4.65 -7.81 7.87
CA THR A 319 5.12 -6.64 8.61
C THR A 319 3.99 -5.62 8.79
N GLY A 320 3.30 -5.26 7.71
CA GLY A 320 2.15 -4.35 7.75
C GLY A 320 1.04 -4.88 8.67
N TYR A 321 0.78 -6.19 8.62
CA TYR A 321 -0.20 -6.84 9.49
C TYR A 321 0.20 -6.70 10.96
N THR A 322 1.44 -7.06 11.28
CA THR A 322 1.95 -7.05 12.65
C THR A 322 1.91 -5.64 13.24
N VAL A 323 2.32 -4.63 12.48
CA VAL A 323 2.31 -3.23 12.92
C VAL A 323 0.89 -2.76 13.25
N VAL A 324 -0.05 -2.92 12.31
CA VAL A 324 -1.42 -2.42 12.51
C VAL A 324 -2.14 -3.21 13.60
N ARG A 325 -1.98 -4.54 13.64
CA ARG A 325 -2.57 -5.37 14.68
C ARG A 325 -2.02 -5.04 16.06
N THR A 326 -0.73 -4.76 16.17
CA THR A 326 -0.13 -4.33 17.45
C THR A 326 -0.75 -3.01 17.93
N VAL A 327 -1.00 -2.05 17.03
CA VAL A 327 -1.65 -0.78 17.38
C VAL A 327 -3.12 -1.00 17.79
N ASP A 328 -3.87 -1.78 17.03
CA ASP A 328 -5.27 -2.17 17.33
C ASP A 328 -5.41 -2.85 18.70
N LEU A 329 -4.45 -3.69 19.10
CA LEU A 329 -4.47 -4.38 20.38
C LEU A 329 -4.18 -3.48 21.60
N HIS A 330 -3.53 -2.32 21.43
CA HIS A 330 -3.15 -1.44 22.55
C HIS A 330 -3.83 -0.09 22.56
N SER A 331 -4.39 0.34 21.43
CA SER A 331 -5.08 1.62 21.33
C SER A 331 -6.57 1.39 21.21
N GLU A 332 -7.36 2.02 22.08
CA GLU A 332 -8.81 2.04 21.91
C GLU A 332 -9.26 2.94 20.74
N GLU A 333 -8.36 3.77 20.22
CA GLU A 333 -8.60 4.72 19.13
C GLU A 333 -8.48 4.08 17.74
N VAL A 334 -7.84 2.91 17.64
CA VAL A 334 -7.67 2.17 16.39
C VAL A 334 -8.39 0.84 16.49
N TYR A 335 -9.20 0.53 15.47
CA TYR A 335 -9.85 -0.76 15.33
C TYR A 335 -10.15 -1.04 13.86
N LEU A 336 -9.64 -2.15 13.34
CA LEU A 336 -9.90 -2.60 11.98
C LEU A 336 -10.52 -4.01 12.03
N PRO A 337 -11.78 -4.18 11.57
CA PRO A 337 -12.36 -5.50 11.37
C PRO A 337 -11.54 -6.34 10.38
N SER A 338 -11.63 -7.68 10.46
CA SER A 338 -10.80 -8.59 9.66
C SER A 338 -10.85 -8.35 8.15
N ARG A 339 -12.03 -8.01 7.61
CA ARG A 339 -12.19 -7.68 6.17
C ARG A 339 -11.47 -6.39 5.79
N THR A 340 -11.54 -5.37 6.64
CA THR A 340 -10.85 -4.09 6.42
C THR A 340 -9.35 -4.28 6.56
N MET A 341 -8.91 -5.10 7.52
CA MET A 341 -7.51 -5.45 7.68
C MET A 341 -6.96 -6.16 6.43
N PHE A 342 -7.69 -7.14 5.90
CA PHE A 342 -7.32 -7.81 4.64
C PHE A 342 -7.14 -6.81 3.50
N ALA A 343 -8.12 -5.94 3.27
CA ALA A 343 -8.04 -4.91 2.23
C ALA A 343 -6.88 -3.94 2.48
N PHE A 344 -6.66 -3.52 3.72
CA PHE A 344 -5.54 -2.66 4.10
C PHE A 344 -4.20 -3.29 3.74
N ILE A 345 -4.01 -4.59 3.98
CA ILE A 345 -2.74 -5.29 3.66
C ILE A 345 -2.47 -5.31 2.15
N LEU A 346 -3.49 -5.53 1.33
CA LEU A 346 -3.32 -5.46 -0.13
C LEU A 346 -2.91 -4.05 -0.57
N LEU A 347 -3.59 -3.01 -0.06
CA LEU A 347 -3.24 -1.62 -0.37
C LEU A 347 -1.84 -1.26 0.14
N PHE A 348 -1.48 -1.71 1.34
CA PHE A 348 -0.17 -1.47 1.95
C PHE A 348 0.95 -2.08 1.11
N VAL A 349 0.81 -3.33 0.68
CA VAL A 349 1.82 -4.00 -0.14
C VAL A 349 1.97 -3.33 -1.51
N LEU A 350 0.86 -2.98 -2.18
CA LEU A 350 0.92 -2.25 -3.44
C LEU A 350 1.61 -0.89 -3.26
N ALA A 351 1.30 -0.15 -2.20
CA ALA A 351 1.93 1.14 -1.91
C ALA A 351 3.43 1.00 -1.64
N VAL A 352 3.86 -0.03 -0.89
CA VAL A 352 5.28 -0.33 -0.66
C VAL A 352 5.96 -0.75 -1.97
N GLY A 353 5.28 -1.53 -2.82
CA GLY A 353 5.75 -1.86 -4.16
C GLY A 353 6.03 -0.62 -4.99
N VAL A 354 5.09 0.33 -5.05
CA VAL A 354 5.31 1.63 -5.73
C VAL A 354 6.51 2.39 -5.15
N VAL A 355 6.67 2.40 -3.83
CA VAL A 355 7.82 3.06 -3.19
C VAL A 355 9.13 2.36 -3.55
N TRP A 356 9.14 1.03 -3.69
CA TRP A 356 10.28 0.25 -4.13
C TRP A 356 10.68 0.61 -5.57
N GLU A 357 9.73 0.59 -6.51
CA GLU A 357 9.95 1.00 -7.90
C GLU A 357 10.51 2.42 -8.02
N LEU A 358 9.96 3.36 -7.24
CA LEU A 358 10.46 4.73 -7.20
C LEU A 358 11.87 4.83 -6.61
N ALA A 359 12.22 3.95 -5.65
CA ALA A 359 13.55 3.91 -5.08
C ALA A 359 14.57 3.38 -6.10
N GLU A 360 14.24 2.33 -6.84
CA GLU A 360 15.06 1.79 -7.92
C GLU A 360 15.27 2.83 -9.02
N PHE A 361 14.17 3.42 -9.50
CA PHE A 361 14.19 4.52 -10.46
C PHE A 361 15.08 5.68 -9.99
N GLY A 362 14.98 6.05 -8.71
CA GLY A 362 15.77 7.11 -8.10
C GLY A 362 17.27 6.78 -8.03
N VAL A 363 17.62 5.55 -7.62
CA VAL A 363 19.02 5.09 -7.57
C VAL A 363 19.63 5.05 -8.97
N ASP A 364 18.91 4.53 -9.96
CA ASP A 364 19.36 4.46 -11.34
C ASP A 364 19.53 5.87 -11.94
N PHE A 365 18.58 6.77 -11.71
CA PHE A 365 18.68 8.16 -12.13
C PHE A 365 19.90 8.87 -11.56
N LEU A 366 20.17 8.68 -10.26
CA LEU A 366 21.34 9.28 -9.60
C LEU A 366 22.65 8.66 -10.10
N ALA A 367 22.71 7.35 -10.29
CA ALA A 367 23.88 6.65 -10.80
C ALA A 367 24.26 7.15 -12.20
N GLN A 368 23.29 7.22 -13.12
CA GLN A 368 23.50 7.73 -14.48
C GLN A 368 23.94 9.21 -14.46
N ARG A 369 23.34 10.04 -13.58
CA ARG A 369 23.60 11.48 -13.56
C ARG A 369 24.95 11.87 -12.95
N PHE A 370 25.44 11.12 -11.97
CA PHE A 370 26.60 11.50 -11.16
C PHE A 370 27.80 10.55 -11.28
N VAL A 371 27.56 9.27 -11.54
CA VAL A 371 28.61 8.26 -11.68
C VAL A 371 28.94 8.01 -13.15
N GLY A 372 28.00 8.31 -14.07
CA GLY A 372 28.16 8.08 -15.51
C GLY A 372 28.22 6.60 -15.88
N GLY A 373 27.71 5.73 -14.99
CA GLY A 373 27.62 4.28 -15.18
C GLY A 373 26.23 3.83 -15.61
N ASP A 374 26.12 2.53 -15.91
CA ASP A 374 24.86 1.85 -16.23
C ASP A 374 23.89 1.84 -15.02
N ALA A 375 22.63 1.51 -15.28
CA ALA A 375 21.62 1.34 -14.23
C ALA A 375 22.11 0.31 -13.18
N VAL A 376 21.93 0.65 -11.90
CA VAL A 376 22.51 -0.09 -10.77
C VAL A 376 21.52 -1.10 -10.21
N LEU A 377 20.24 -0.73 -10.11
CA LEU A 377 19.16 -1.66 -9.75
C LEU A 377 18.38 -2.12 -10.98
N ALA A 378 18.47 -1.37 -12.10
CA ALA A 378 18.00 -1.69 -13.44
C ALA A 378 16.55 -2.20 -13.50
N GLN A 379 15.60 -1.26 -13.62
CA GLN A 379 14.22 -1.61 -14.02
C GLN A 379 14.22 -2.12 -15.47
N HIS A 380 13.74 -3.35 -15.71
CA HIS A 380 13.74 -3.96 -17.04
C HIS A 380 12.52 -3.57 -17.90
N GLY A 381 12.18 -2.28 -17.87
CA GLY A 381 11.05 -1.73 -18.62
C GLY A 381 9.70 -1.95 -17.94
N ILE A 382 8.61 -1.69 -18.68
CA ILE A 382 7.26 -1.62 -18.09
C ILE A 382 6.69 -2.99 -17.72
N ASP A 383 7.02 -4.02 -18.50
CA ASP A 383 6.50 -5.38 -18.27
C ASP A 383 7.01 -5.95 -16.95
N ASP A 384 8.26 -5.62 -16.60
CA ASP A 384 8.95 -5.98 -15.36
C ASP A 384 8.22 -5.37 -14.16
N THR A 385 8.19 -4.03 -14.07
CA THR A 385 7.51 -3.31 -12.98
C THR A 385 6.04 -3.71 -12.80
N VAL A 386 5.29 -3.92 -13.88
CA VAL A 386 3.88 -4.34 -13.77
C VAL A 386 3.77 -5.78 -13.25
N THR A 387 4.64 -6.67 -13.72
CA THR A 387 4.70 -8.06 -13.25
C THR A 387 5.07 -8.12 -11.77
N ASP A 388 6.00 -7.28 -11.33
CA ASP A 388 6.38 -7.14 -9.93
C ASP A 388 5.22 -6.72 -9.05
N LEU A 389 4.49 -5.67 -9.45
CA LEU A 389 3.30 -5.24 -8.72
C LEU A 389 2.21 -6.33 -8.65
N LEU A 390 2.04 -7.11 -9.72
CA LEU A 390 1.11 -8.25 -9.75
C LEU A 390 1.52 -9.37 -8.78
N PHE A 391 2.79 -9.77 -8.79
CA PHE A 391 3.27 -10.82 -7.90
C PHE A 391 3.44 -10.34 -6.46
N ASN A 392 3.64 -9.04 -6.25
CA ASN A 392 3.52 -8.42 -4.94
C ASN A 392 2.09 -8.59 -4.39
N LEU A 393 1.06 -8.40 -5.22
CA LEU A 393 -0.33 -8.64 -4.83
C LEU A 393 -0.59 -10.13 -4.52
N VAL A 394 -0.02 -11.05 -5.29
CA VAL A 394 -0.10 -12.50 -5.01
C VAL A 394 0.52 -12.81 -3.64
N GLY A 395 1.72 -12.31 -3.36
CA GLY A 395 2.39 -12.46 -2.07
C GLY A 395 1.56 -11.88 -0.92
N ALA A 396 0.91 -10.74 -1.13
CA ALA A 396 0.01 -10.11 -0.17
C ALA A 396 -1.21 -10.99 0.14
N VAL A 397 -1.88 -11.54 -0.90
CA VAL A 397 -3.03 -12.43 -0.72
C VAL A 397 -2.63 -13.70 0.02
N VAL A 398 -1.50 -14.31 -0.35
CA VAL A 398 -0.97 -15.51 0.32
C VAL A 398 -0.72 -15.22 1.80
N ALA A 399 -0.02 -14.14 2.12
CA ALA A 399 0.26 -13.78 3.51
C ALA A 399 -1.00 -13.40 4.31
N ALA A 400 -1.92 -12.64 3.70
CA ALA A 400 -3.14 -12.17 4.35
C ALA A 400 -4.19 -13.28 4.53
N THR A 401 -4.13 -14.36 3.75
CA THR A 401 -5.03 -15.53 3.90
C THR A 401 -4.41 -16.66 4.70
N LEU A 402 -3.20 -17.11 4.34
CA LEU A 402 -2.55 -18.28 4.93
C LEU A 402 -1.71 -17.92 6.17
N GLY A 403 -1.15 -16.72 6.19
CA GLY A 403 -0.33 -16.23 7.31
C GLY A 403 -1.12 -15.60 8.46
N ALA A 404 -2.43 -15.33 8.27
CA ALA A 404 -3.22 -14.58 9.24
C ALA A 404 -3.23 -15.21 10.64
N SER A 405 -3.29 -16.54 10.75
CA SER A 405 -3.29 -17.24 12.05
C SER A 405 -1.95 -17.09 12.78
N TYR A 406 -0.83 -17.35 12.10
CA TYR A 406 0.52 -17.17 12.63
C TYR A 406 0.78 -15.71 13.03
N LEU A 407 0.45 -14.76 12.14
CA LEU A 407 0.67 -13.34 12.38
C LEU A 407 -0.20 -12.77 13.50
N THR A 408 -1.41 -13.30 13.69
CA THR A 408 -2.26 -12.95 14.84
C THR A 408 -1.58 -13.32 16.16
N GLU A 409 -0.98 -14.51 16.24
CA GLU A 409 -0.28 -14.98 17.42
C GLU A 409 0.98 -14.14 17.72
N THR A 410 1.82 -13.92 16.71
CA THR A 410 3.01 -13.08 16.83
C THR A 410 2.66 -11.65 17.26
N SER A 411 1.59 -11.07 16.69
CA SER A 411 1.11 -9.74 17.06
C SER A 411 0.63 -9.67 18.52
N ALA A 412 -0.08 -10.70 19.00
CA ALA A 412 -0.53 -10.78 20.39
C ALA A 412 0.65 -10.88 21.38
N ARG A 413 1.70 -11.64 21.03
CA ARG A 413 2.92 -11.76 21.84
C ARG A 413 3.72 -10.45 21.88
N LEU A 414 3.90 -9.81 20.73
CA LEU A 414 4.55 -8.50 20.64
C LEU A 414 3.75 -7.49 21.45
N ALA A 415 2.42 -7.59 21.41
CA ALA A 415 1.56 -6.71 22.15
C ALA A 415 1.69 -6.86 23.68
N GLY A 416 1.58 -8.08 24.21
CA GLY A 416 1.74 -8.31 25.66
C GLY A 416 3.06 -7.76 26.24
N ARG A 417 4.13 -7.72 25.44
CA ARG A 417 5.45 -7.20 25.86
C ARG A 417 5.54 -5.67 25.87
N ILE A 418 4.83 -4.98 24.99
CA ILE A 418 4.81 -3.50 24.97
C ILE A 418 3.94 -2.99 26.13
N GLY A 419 2.76 -3.58 26.34
CA GLY A 419 1.86 -3.23 27.45
C GLY A 419 2.45 -3.47 28.85
N GLY A 420 3.33 -4.47 29.01
CA GLY A 420 4.06 -4.71 30.25
C GLY A 420 5.12 -3.67 30.61
N ARG A 421 5.52 -2.79 29.68
CA ARG A 421 6.56 -1.75 29.91
C ARG A 421 5.99 -0.39 30.28
N THR A 422 4.68 -0.19 30.17
CA THR A 422 3.98 1.06 30.56
C THR A 422 3.33 0.97 31.95
N GLY A 423 3.44 -0.17 32.63
CA GLY A 423 2.84 -0.44 33.93
C GLY A 423 3.79 -0.38 35.13
N ASP A 424 5.08 -0.10 34.91
CA ASP A 424 6.10 0.20 35.92
C ASP A 424 6.53 1.67 35.76
#